data_AF-A0AAQ2T217-F1
#
_entry.id   AF-A0AAQ2T217-F1
#
_cell.length_a   1.000
_cell.length_b   1.000
_cell.length_c   1.000
_cell.angle_alpha   90.00
_cell.angle_beta   90.00
_cell.angle_gamma   90.00
#
_symmetry.space_group_name_H-M   'P 1'
#
loop_
_entity.id
_entity.type
_entity.pdbx_description
1 polymer ?
#
loop_
_entity_poly.entity_id
_entity_poly.type
_entity_poly.pdbx_seq_one_letter_code
_entity_poly.pdbx_strand_id
1 'polypeptide(L)'
;MDNLTPFPCTSCGKCCRHVNLSEHTAYLDRGDGVCQHFNDDTNLCLIYDDRPLICQVENYYKKHLAEHIAWDEFVRLNLQICEKL
;
A
#
# COMPACT_ATOMS: atom_id res chain seq x y z
N MET A 1 6.96 -13.02 -18.84
CA MET A 1 6.81 -12.16 -17.65
C MET A 1 5.56 -12.64 -16.97
N ASP A 2 5.70 -13.35 -15.86
CA ASP A 2 4.53 -13.87 -15.15
C ASP A 2 3.71 -12.70 -14.62
N ASN A 3 2.47 -12.60 -15.09
CA ASN A 3 1.52 -11.62 -14.59
C ASN A 3 1.12 -12.06 -13.19
N LEU A 4 1.41 -11.21 -12.19
CA LEU A 4 0.95 -11.41 -10.83
C LEU A 4 -0.58 -11.28 -10.81
N THR A 5 -1.24 -12.02 -9.93
CA THR A 5 -2.65 -11.78 -9.63
C THR A 5 -2.78 -10.38 -8.99
N PRO A 6 -3.82 -9.61 -9.31
CA PRO A 6 -3.99 -8.27 -8.72
C PRO A 6 -4.04 -8.33 -7.19
N PHE A 7 -3.35 -7.39 -6.53
CA PHE A 7 -3.47 -7.27 -5.07
C PHE A 7 -4.93 -6.96 -4.69
N PRO A 8 -5.58 -7.74 -3.81
CA PRO A 8 -7.03 -7.67 -3.56
C PRO A 8 -7.42 -6.52 -2.61
N CYS A 9 -6.95 -5.31 -2.89
CA CYS A 9 -7.33 -4.12 -2.14
C CYS A 9 -8.77 -3.68 -2.51
N THR A 10 -9.60 -3.46 -1.49
CA THR A 10 -10.97 -2.95 -1.66
C THR A 10 -11.06 -1.42 -1.68
N SER A 11 -9.92 -0.73 -1.69
CA SER A 11 -9.83 0.74 -1.62
C SER A 11 -10.54 1.33 -0.40
N CYS A 12 -10.51 0.62 0.74
CA CYS A 12 -11.15 1.05 1.98
C CYS A 12 -10.45 2.22 2.69
N GLY A 13 -9.25 2.61 2.25
CA GLY A 13 -8.48 3.71 2.81
C GLY A 13 -7.72 3.42 4.11
N LYS A 14 -7.88 2.25 4.75
CA LYS A 14 -7.24 1.92 6.04
C LYS A 14 -5.72 2.15 6.05
N CYS A 15 -5.00 1.63 5.06
CA CYS A 15 -3.54 1.81 4.98
C CYS A 15 -3.16 3.28 4.76
N CYS A 16 -3.95 4.02 3.98
CA CYS A 16 -3.72 5.44 3.73
C CYS A 16 -4.00 6.30 4.96
N ARG A 17 -4.85 5.83 5.90
CA ARG A 17 -5.16 6.50 7.17
C ARG A 17 -4.17 6.21 8.30
N HIS A 18 -3.18 5.35 8.05
CA HIS A 18 -2.21 4.89 9.04
C HIS A 18 -0.79 4.85 8.47
N VAL A 19 -0.43 5.82 7.63
CA VAL A 19 0.91 5.88 7.01
C VAL A 19 2.01 6.20 8.02
N ASN A 20 1.65 6.67 9.22
CA ASN A 20 2.57 6.86 10.34
C ASN A 20 3.04 5.55 11.00
N LEU A 21 2.37 4.42 10.75
CA LEU A 21 2.74 3.14 11.39
C LEU A 21 3.96 2.46 10.75
N SER A 22 4.53 3.04 9.70
CA SER A 22 5.76 2.56 9.06
C SER A 22 6.69 3.71 8.74
N GLU A 23 7.97 3.55 9.05
CA GLU A 23 9.03 4.50 8.69
C GLU A 23 9.11 4.74 7.17
N HIS A 24 8.75 3.74 6.37
CA HIS A 24 8.77 3.85 4.90
C HIS A 24 7.64 4.70 4.34
N THR A 25 6.57 4.94 5.10
CA THR A 25 5.42 5.74 4.68
C THR A 25 5.23 7.01 5.52
N ALA A 26 6.01 7.18 6.60
CA ALA A 26 5.89 8.31 7.51
C ALA A 26 6.03 9.68 6.83
N TYR A 27 6.81 9.79 5.75
CA TYR A 27 6.94 11.04 4.99
C TYR A 27 5.66 11.45 4.23
N LEU A 28 4.68 10.54 4.11
CA LEU A 28 3.37 10.81 3.51
C LEU A 28 2.36 11.35 4.53
N ASP A 29 2.66 11.27 5.82
CA ASP A 29 1.76 11.69 6.88
C ASP A 29 1.53 13.21 6.85
N ARG A 30 0.27 13.64 6.82
CA ARG A 30 -0.12 15.06 6.92
C ARG A 30 -0.07 15.61 8.35
N GLY A 31 0.30 14.78 9.32
CA GLY A 31 0.48 15.11 10.73
C GLY A 31 -0.56 14.48 11.68
N ASP A 32 -1.50 13.69 11.16
CA ASP A 32 -2.56 13.01 11.92
C ASP A 32 -2.59 11.48 11.69
N GLY A 33 -1.58 10.94 11.02
CA GLY A 33 -1.48 9.54 10.59
C GLY A 33 -2.03 9.28 9.19
N VAL A 34 -2.80 10.21 8.63
CA VAL A 34 -3.40 10.07 7.30
C VAL A 34 -2.47 10.62 6.23
N CYS A 35 -2.42 9.95 5.09
CA CYS A 35 -1.65 10.36 3.94
C CYS A 35 -2.12 11.73 3.42
N GLN A 36 -1.19 12.64 3.14
CA GLN A 36 -1.46 13.98 2.58
C GLN A 36 -2.15 13.95 1.22
N HIS A 37 -2.11 12.82 0.50
CA HIS A 37 -2.76 12.62 -0.79
C HIS A 37 -4.07 11.84 -0.69
N PHE A 38 -4.56 11.53 0.50
CA PHE A 38 -5.78 10.79 0.70
C PHE A 38 -7.01 11.70 0.61
N ASN A 39 -8.02 11.28 -0.16
CA ASN A 39 -9.29 11.98 -0.26
C ASN A 39 -10.31 11.33 0.69
N ASP A 40 -10.68 12.07 1.75
CA ASP A 40 -11.58 11.61 2.81
C ASP A 40 -13.01 11.29 2.33
N ASP A 41 -13.49 11.95 1.26
CA ASP A 41 -14.86 11.75 0.73
C ASP A 41 -14.97 10.47 -0.11
N THR A 42 -13.89 10.08 -0.79
CA THR A 42 -13.90 8.97 -1.76
C THR A 42 -13.10 7.74 -1.30
N ASN A 43 -12.30 7.89 -0.25
CA ASN A 43 -11.26 6.93 0.18
C ASN A 43 -10.18 6.63 -0.88
N LEU A 44 -10.04 7.48 -1.91
CA LEU A 44 -9.08 7.29 -2.99
C LEU A 44 -7.86 8.20 -2.84
N CYS A 45 -6.80 7.85 -3.57
CA CYS A 45 -5.60 8.68 -3.65
C CYS A 45 -5.78 9.76 -4.72
N LEU A 46 -5.44 11.00 -4.39
CA LEU A 46 -5.47 12.15 -5.31
C LEU A 46 -4.40 12.07 -6.41
N ILE A 47 -3.37 11.25 -6.21
CA ILE A 47 -2.27 11.04 -7.16
C ILE A 47 -2.13 9.55 -7.51
N TYR A 48 -3.25 8.83 -7.69
CA TYR A 48 -3.26 7.36 -7.79
C TYR A 48 -2.27 6.81 -8.83
N ASP A 49 -2.21 7.43 -10.00
CA ASP A 49 -1.33 7.01 -11.10
C ASP A 49 0.14 7.35 -10.84
N ASP A 50 0.39 8.44 -10.11
CA ASP A 50 1.72 8.96 -9.76
C ASP A 50 2.18 8.57 -8.34
N ARG A 51 1.44 7.67 -7.68
CA ARG A 51 1.70 7.27 -6.29
C ARG A 51 3.14 6.76 -6.14
N PRO A 52 3.82 7.03 -5.00
CA PRO A 52 5.19 6.60 -4.82
C PRO A 52 5.30 5.07 -4.85
N LEU A 53 6.47 4.55 -5.22
CA LEU A 53 6.70 3.11 -5.39
C LEU A 53 6.23 2.27 -4.19
N ILE A 54 6.43 2.76 -2.97
CA ILE A 54 5.99 2.09 -1.73
C ILE A 54 4.48 1.81 -1.69
N CYS A 55 3.67 2.63 -2.36
CA CYS A 55 2.21 2.45 -2.50
C CYS A 55 1.82 1.65 -3.75
N GLN A 56 2.76 1.32 -4.63
CA GLN A 56 2.54 0.49 -5.83
C GLN A 56 2.85 -0.98 -5.51
N VAL A 57 1.94 -1.65 -4.82
CA VAL A 57 2.14 -2.99 -4.21
C VAL A 57 2.87 -3.99 -5.11
N GLU A 58 2.40 -4.20 -6.34
CA GLU A 58 3.02 -5.14 -7.28
C GLU A 58 4.42 -4.71 -7.75
N ASN A 59 4.61 -3.41 -8.02
CA ASN A 59 5.89 -2.88 -8.49
C ASN A 59 6.93 -2.87 -7.36
N TYR A 60 6.51 -2.55 -6.14
CA TYR A 60 7.35 -2.66 -4.96
C TYR A 60 7.80 -4.11 -4.73
N TYR A 61 6.86 -5.06 -4.80
CA TYR A 61 7.16 -6.48 -4.67
C TYR A 61 8.16 -6.95 -5.74
N LYS A 62 7.89 -6.65 -7.02
CA LYS A 62 8.78 -7.02 -8.13
C LYS A 62 10.19 -6.46 -7.96
N LYS A 63 10.31 -5.23 -7.46
CA LYS A 63 11.61 -4.54 -7.34
C LYS A 63 12.42 -4.98 -6.13
N HIS A 64 11.76 -5.34 -5.02
CA HIS A 64 12.44 -5.50 -3.72
C HIS A 64 12.29 -6.86 -3.06
N LEU A 65 11.28 -7.66 -3.45
CA LEU A 65 10.86 -8.83 -2.67
C LEU A 65 10.69 -10.11 -3.49
N ALA A 66 10.62 -10.02 -4.82
CA ALA A 66 10.38 -11.18 -5.69
C ALA A 66 11.45 -12.29 -5.56
N GLU A 67 12.69 -11.94 -5.18
CA GLU A 67 13.76 -12.92 -4.93
C GLU A 67 13.71 -13.55 -3.53
N HIS A 68 12.89 -13.01 -2.63
CA HIS A 68 12.88 -13.37 -1.21
C HIS A 68 11.60 -14.07 -0.77
N ILE A 69 10.47 -13.78 -1.41
CA ILE A 69 9.16 -14.26 -0.99
C ILE A 69 8.24 -14.44 -2.20
N ALA A 70 7.46 -15.53 -2.21
CA ALA A 70 6.47 -15.78 -3.25
C ALA A 70 5.33 -14.75 -3.19
N TRP A 71 4.73 -14.43 -4.34
CA TRP A 71 3.68 -13.42 -4.44
C TRP A 71 2.50 -13.71 -3.51
N ASP A 72 1.96 -14.93 -3.54
CA ASP A 72 0.81 -15.30 -2.73
C ASP A 72 1.08 -15.16 -1.23
N GLU A 73 2.29 -15.47 -0.79
CA GLU A 73 2.70 -15.31 0.61
C GLU A 73 2.85 -13.83 0.98
N PHE A 74 3.44 -13.02 0.10
CA PHE A 74 3.50 -11.57 0.28
C PHE A 74 2.09 -10.95 0.37
N VAL A 75 1.16 -11.37 -0.50
CA VAL A 75 -0.25 -10.93 -0.46
C VAL A 75 -0.89 -11.34 0.86
N ARG A 76 -0.73 -12.60 1.28
CA ARG A 76 -1.28 -13.12 2.53
C ARG A 76 -0.81 -12.31 3.75
N LEU A 77 0.49 -12.03 3.84
CA LEU A 77 1.06 -11.24 4.93
C LEU A 77 0.54 -9.80 4.93
N ASN A 78 0.45 -9.15 3.76
CA ASN A 78 -0.09 -7.80 3.64
C ASN A 78 -1.56 -7.73 4.04
N LEU A 79 -2.38 -8.72 3.67
CA LEU A 79 -3.78 -8.79 4.08
C LEU A 79 -3.94 -8.95 5.59
N GLN A 80 -3.11 -9.77 6.23
CA GLN A 80 -3.12 -9.92 7.70
C GLN A 80 -2.81 -8.61 8.43
N ILE A 81 -1.97 -7.75 7.86
CA ILE A 81 -1.73 -6.41 8.39
C ILE A 81 -2.93 -5.50 8.09
N CYS A 82 -3.43 -5.50 6.85
CA CYS A 82 -4.59 -4.69 6.45
C CYS A 82 -5.84 -4.95 7.29
N GLU A 83 -6.07 -6.19 7.71
CA GLU A 83 -7.20 -6.58 8.57
C GLU A 83 -7.08 -6.06 10.01
N LYS A 84 -5.85 -5.81 10.48
CA LYS A 84 -5.54 -5.35 11.84
C LYS A 84 -5.49 -3.82 11.98
N LEU A 85 -5.50 -3.09 10.87
CA LEU A 85 -5.65 -1.63 10.82
C LEU A 85 -7.13 -1.24 10.98
#